data_AF-A0A382H3N1-F1
#
_entry.id   AF-A0A382H3N1-F1
#
_cell.length_a   1.000
_cell.length_b   1.000
_cell.length_c   1.000
_cell.angle_alpha   90.00
_cell.angle_beta   90.00
_cell.angle_gamma   90.00
#
_symmetry.space_group_name_H-M   'P 1'
#
loop_
_entity.id
_entity.type
_entity.pdbx_description
1 polymer ?
#
loop_
_entity_poly.entity_id
_entity_poly.type
_entity_poly.pdbx_seq_one_letter_code
_entity_poly.pdbx_strand_id
1 'polypeptide(L)'
;MFSKQLNEKLDEYHLLKHPFYKSWNEGKLTREIIKDYAEQYYQHVKAFPRYISAAHSLCEDIEKRKILLENLQDEENQDKDHPKLWRNFAAAMGAKKQEINSVKKEKFTKELIDNFFKNGRASYAEGLASLYTYERQIPEIAETK
;
A
#
# COMPACT_ATOMS: atom_id res chain seq x y z
N MET A 1 16.02 4.13 21.54
CA MET A 1 16.41 3.85 20.13
C MET A 1 15.49 4.63 19.20
N PHE A 2 16.01 5.14 18.10
CA PHE A 2 15.25 5.91 17.11
C PHE A 2 13.99 5.17 16.59
N SER A 3 14.10 3.86 16.33
CA SER A 3 13.00 3.02 15.85
C SER A 3 11.78 3.03 16.78
N LYS A 4 11.99 3.01 18.10
CA LYS A 4 10.90 3.10 19.09
C LYS A 4 10.16 4.44 19.01
N GLN A 5 10.91 5.54 18.96
CA GLN A 5 10.34 6.89 18.86
C GLN A 5 9.61 7.10 17.53
N LEU A 6 10.11 6.52 16.44
CA LEU A 6 9.44 6.53 15.14
C LEU A 6 8.09 5.80 15.22
N ASN A 7 8.06 4.59 15.78
CA ASN A 7 6.84 3.80 15.92
C ASN A 7 5.80 4.51 16.78
N GLU A 8 6.19 5.08 17.93
CA GLU A 8 5.29 5.85 18.80
C GLU A 8 4.62 7.00 18.05
N LYS A 9 5.37 7.74 17.21
CA LYS A 9 4.81 8.80 16.36
C LYS A 9 3.88 8.27 15.29
N LEU A 10 4.25 7.17 14.62
CA LEU A 10 3.46 6.59 13.55
C LEU A 10 2.14 5.97 14.08
N ASP A 11 2.11 5.52 15.33
CA ASP A 11 0.92 4.95 15.94
C ASP A 11 -0.22 5.96 16.09
N GLU A 12 0.08 7.25 16.19
CA GLU A 12 -0.94 8.32 16.17
C GLU A 12 -1.73 8.33 14.85
N TYR A 13 -1.08 7.91 13.75
CA TYR A 13 -1.62 7.89 12.40
C TYR A 13 -2.03 6.50 11.92
N HIS A 14 -2.14 5.53 12.83
CA HIS A 14 -2.47 4.15 12.48
C HIS A 14 -3.86 4.05 11.82
N LEU A 15 -3.96 3.34 10.70
CA LEU A 15 -5.19 3.24 9.89
C LEU A 15 -6.38 2.67 10.66
N LEU A 16 -6.15 1.72 11.59
CA LEU A 16 -7.22 1.17 12.44
C LEU A 16 -7.84 2.21 13.40
N LYS A 17 -7.19 3.36 13.63
CA LYS A 17 -7.78 4.47 14.39
C LYS A 17 -8.69 5.35 13.53
N HIS A 18 -8.59 5.27 12.20
CA HIS A 18 -9.38 6.05 11.26
C HIS A 18 -10.86 5.63 11.28
N PRO A 19 -11.82 6.58 11.22
CA PRO A 19 -13.26 6.27 11.26
C PRO A 19 -13.71 5.24 10.23
N PHE A 20 -13.11 5.25 9.03
CA PHE A 20 -13.39 4.26 7.99
C PHE A 20 -13.11 2.82 8.44
N TYR A 21 -11.94 2.55 9.03
CA TYR A 21 -11.56 1.20 9.47
C TYR A 21 -12.35 0.76 10.71
N LYS A 22 -12.69 1.69 11.61
CA LYS A 22 -13.60 1.42 12.74
C LYS A 22 -14.98 0.98 12.24
N SER A 23 -15.58 1.76 11.34
CA SER A 23 -16.87 1.42 10.72
C SER A 23 -16.82 0.10 9.95
N TRP A 24 -15.69 -0.21 9.30
CA TRP A 24 -15.50 -1.52 8.65
C TRP A 24 -15.51 -2.64 9.68
N ASN A 25 -14.70 -2.55 10.74
CA ASN A 25 -14.65 -3.59 11.79
C ASN A 25 -15.99 -3.81 12.48
N GLU A 26 -16.79 -2.75 12.62
CA GLU A 26 -18.13 -2.81 13.21
C GLU A 26 -19.21 -3.31 12.23
N GLY A 27 -18.84 -3.67 10.98
CA GLY A 27 -19.77 -4.15 9.97
C GLY A 27 -20.73 -3.09 9.43
N LYS A 28 -20.39 -1.80 9.59
CA LYS A 28 -21.27 -0.67 9.22
C LYS A 28 -21.11 -0.19 7.78
N LEU A 29 -20.08 -0.64 7.07
CA LEU A 29 -19.87 -0.26 5.67
C LEU A 29 -20.73 -1.12 4.73
N THR A 30 -21.34 -0.47 3.75
CA THR A 30 -22.05 -1.17 2.68
C THR A 30 -21.06 -1.81 1.70
N ARG A 31 -21.50 -2.83 0.98
CA ARG A 31 -20.67 -3.45 -0.08
C ARG A 31 -20.25 -2.45 -1.15
N GLU A 32 -21.10 -1.48 -1.47
CA GLU A 32 -20.79 -0.42 -2.43
C GLU A 32 -19.62 0.46 -1.97
N ILE A 33 -19.62 0.87 -0.69
CA ILE A 33 -18.52 1.66 -0.11
C ILE A 33 -17.20 0.87 -0.16
N ILE A 34 -17.23 -0.42 0.18
CA ILE A 34 -16.04 -1.28 0.15
C ILE A 34 -15.55 -1.50 -1.29
N LYS A 35 -16.48 -1.66 -2.24
CA LYS A 35 -16.17 -1.76 -3.68
C LYS A 35 -15.45 -0.50 -4.18
N ASP A 36 -15.99 0.69 -3.90
CA ASP A 36 -15.39 1.96 -4.32
C ASP A 36 -14.00 2.16 -3.69
N TYR A 37 -13.86 1.83 -2.41
CA TYR A 37 -12.56 1.80 -1.73
C TYR A 37 -11.59 0.85 -2.43
N ALA A 38 -12.01 -0.39 -2.72
CA ALA A 38 -11.16 -1.40 -3.32
C ALA A 38 -10.68 -0.99 -4.72
N GLU A 39 -11.54 -0.36 -5.53
CA GLU A 39 -11.19 0.15 -6.87
C GLU A 39 -10.14 1.27 -6.82
N GLN A 40 -10.28 2.22 -5.88
CA GLN A 40 -9.31 3.29 -5.71
C GLN A 40 -7.99 2.77 -5.13
N TYR A 41 -8.06 1.94 -4.09
CA TYR A 41 -6.88 1.41 -3.41
C TYR A 41 -6.08 0.44 -4.27
N TYR A 42 -6.73 -0.26 -5.21
CA TYR A 42 -6.05 -1.07 -6.22
C TYR A 42 -4.99 -0.28 -6.99
N GLN A 43 -5.24 1.01 -7.25
CA GLN A 43 -4.29 1.86 -7.97
C GLN A 43 -3.00 2.09 -7.18
N HIS A 44 -3.10 2.14 -5.85
CA HIS A 44 -1.94 2.23 -4.96
C HIS A 44 -1.20 0.89 -4.92
N VAL A 45 -1.91 -0.23 -4.72
CA VAL A 45 -1.32 -1.59 -4.71
C VAL A 45 -0.59 -1.89 -6.01
N LYS A 46 -1.21 -1.58 -7.15
CA LYS A 46 -0.59 -1.71 -8.49
C LYS A 46 0.68 -0.87 -8.66
N ALA A 47 0.80 0.25 -7.96
CA ALA A 47 1.96 1.13 -8.03
C ALA A 47 3.03 0.79 -6.98
N PHE A 48 2.70 -0.01 -5.96
CA PHE A 48 3.58 -0.33 -4.84
C PHE A 48 4.94 -0.94 -5.24
N PRO A 49 5.00 -1.93 -6.14
CA PRO A 49 6.27 -2.47 -6.65
C PRO A 49 7.23 -1.41 -7.20
N ARG A 50 6.66 -0.37 -7.83
CA ARG A 50 7.46 0.71 -8.42
C ARG A 50 8.00 1.68 -7.38
N TYR A 51 7.39 1.80 -6.21
CA TYR A 51 7.97 2.57 -5.10
C TYR A 51 9.22 1.87 -4.58
N ILE A 52 9.15 0.54 -4.41
CA ILE A 52 10.29 -0.30 -4.02
C ILE A 52 11.42 -0.15 -5.05
N SER A 53 11.09 -0.26 -6.34
CA SER A 53 12.06 -0.08 -7.43
C SER A 53 12.73 1.29 -7.42
N ALA A 54 11.97 2.37 -7.11
CA ALA A 54 12.51 3.72 -7.02
C ALA A 54 13.51 3.87 -5.86
N ALA A 55 13.19 3.33 -4.68
CA ALA A 55 14.12 3.32 -3.55
C ALA A 55 15.34 2.42 -3.83
N HIS A 56 15.12 1.27 -4.47
CA HIS A 56 16.17 0.32 -4.85
C HIS A 56 17.19 0.95 -5.79
N SER A 57 16.74 1.71 -6.82
CA SER A 57 17.66 2.34 -7.78
C SER A 57 18.54 3.44 -7.18
N LEU A 58 18.18 3.98 -6.01
CA LEU A 58 18.96 4.98 -5.28
C LEU A 58 19.90 4.35 -4.24
N CYS A 59 19.84 3.03 -4.03
CA CYS A 59 20.61 2.35 -3.01
C CYS A 59 21.93 1.80 -3.57
N GLU A 60 23.07 2.35 -3.14
CA GLU A 60 24.39 1.87 -3.59
C GLU A 60 24.85 0.59 -2.88
N ASP A 61 24.29 0.30 -1.71
CA ASP A 61 24.62 -0.86 -0.87
C ASP A 61 23.94 -2.14 -1.39
N ILE A 62 24.73 -3.12 -1.80
CA ILE A 62 24.23 -4.37 -2.40
C ILE A 62 23.42 -5.22 -1.43
N GLU A 63 23.77 -5.27 -0.15
CA GLU A 63 23.05 -6.11 0.82
C GLU A 63 21.68 -5.51 1.12
N LYS A 64 21.58 -4.18 1.18
CA LYS A 64 20.29 -3.49 1.29
C LYS A 64 19.43 -3.64 0.03
N ARG A 65 20.05 -3.60 -1.15
CA ARG A 65 19.34 -3.83 -2.43
C ARG A 65 18.74 -5.24 -2.50
N LYS A 66 19.43 -6.27 -2.02
CA LYS A 66 18.89 -7.64 -1.99
C LYS A 66 17.60 -7.72 -1.18
N ILE A 67 17.53 -7.05 -0.03
CA ILE A 67 16.30 -6.99 0.79
C ILE A 67 15.16 -6.31 0.01
N LEU A 68 15.41 -5.18 -0.64
CA LEU A 68 14.39 -4.52 -1.46
C LEU A 68 13.97 -5.36 -2.67
N LEU A 69 14.90 -6.14 -3.24
CA LEU A 69 14.62 -7.06 -4.33
C LEU A 69 13.72 -8.22 -3.86
N GLU A 70 13.96 -8.77 -2.68
CA GLU A 70 13.08 -9.79 -2.07
C GLU A 70 11.66 -9.24 -1.89
N ASN A 71 11.51 -8.04 -1.31
CA ASN A 71 10.19 -7.39 -1.19
C ASN A 71 9.54 -7.19 -2.58
N LEU A 72 10.29 -6.76 -3.59
CA LEU A 72 9.76 -6.58 -4.94
C LEU A 72 9.29 -7.91 -5.56
N GLN A 73 10.04 -9.00 -5.33
CA GLN A 73 9.70 -10.34 -5.81
C GLN A 73 8.43 -10.88 -5.18
N ASP A 74 8.18 -10.57 -3.90
CA ASP A 74 6.94 -10.94 -3.22
C ASP A 74 5.75 -10.15 -3.79
N GLU A 75 5.90 -8.84 -3.96
CA GLU A 75 4.84 -7.97 -4.50
C GLU A 75 4.44 -8.32 -5.94
N GLU A 76 5.42 -8.63 -6.82
CA GLU A 76 5.21 -8.98 -8.23
C GLU A 76 5.39 -10.48 -8.53
N ASN A 77 5.17 -11.34 -7.53
CA ASN A 77 5.30 -12.79 -7.68
C ASN A 77 4.44 -13.31 -8.86
N GLN A 78 5.03 -14.07 -9.78
CA GLN A 78 4.37 -14.55 -10.99
C GLN A 78 3.01 -15.25 -10.75
N ASP A 79 2.89 -16.00 -9.65
CA ASP A 79 1.69 -16.77 -9.35
C ASP A 79 0.73 -16.01 -8.42
N LYS A 80 1.30 -15.21 -7.50
CA LYS A 80 0.61 -14.61 -6.34
C LYS A 80 0.82 -13.09 -6.20
N ASP A 81 1.03 -12.36 -7.29
CA ASP A 81 1.23 -10.92 -7.25
C ASP A 81 0.11 -10.21 -6.46
N HIS A 82 0.51 -9.31 -5.56
CA HIS A 82 -0.42 -8.60 -4.67
C HIS A 82 -1.47 -7.80 -5.45
N PRO A 83 -1.16 -7.15 -6.59
CA PRO A 83 -2.17 -6.51 -7.42
C PRO A 83 -3.27 -7.47 -7.90
N LYS A 84 -2.94 -8.71 -8.30
CA LYS A 84 -3.92 -9.73 -8.71
C LYS A 84 -4.78 -10.17 -7.53
N LEU A 85 -4.20 -10.39 -6.35
CA LEU A 85 -4.95 -10.71 -5.14
C LEU A 85 -5.93 -9.59 -4.78
N TRP A 86 -5.48 -8.34 -4.78
CA TRP A 86 -6.34 -7.19 -4.48
C TRP A 86 -7.46 -7.00 -5.51
N ARG A 87 -7.15 -7.19 -6.80
CA ARG A 87 -8.15 -7.17 -7.87
C ARG A 87 -9.21 -8.25 -7.71
N ASN A 88 -8.85 -9.43 -7.20
CA ASN A 88 -9.83 -10.47 -6.88
C ASN A 88 -10.73 -10.05 -5.71
N PHE A 89 -10.18 -9.41 -4.68
CA PHE A 89 -10.97 -8.83 -3.59
C PHE A 89 -11.96 -7.77 -4.10
N ALA A 90 -11.49 -6.80 -4.89
CA ALA A 90 -12.37 -5.78 -5.48
C ALA A 90 -13.49 -6.41 -6.33
N ALA A 91 -13.18 -7.44 -7.12
CA ALA A 91 -14.17 -8.17 -7.90
C ALA A 91 -15.18 -8.92 -7.02
N ALA A 92 -14.73 -9.53 -5.93
CA ALA A 92 -15.60 -10.18 -4.95
C ALA A 92 -16.55 -9.16 -4.27
N MET A 93 -16.17 -7.88 -4.22
CA MET A 93 -17.02 -6.78 -3.74
C MET A 93 -17.95 -6.20 -4.81
N GLY A 94 -17.82 -6.62 -6.08
CA GLY A 94 -18.70 -6.22 -7.19
C GLY A 94 -18.03 -5.37 -8.26
N ALA A 95 -16.73 -5.08 -8.16
CA ALA A 95 -16.01 -4.35 -9.19
C ALA A 95 -15.86 -5.20 -10.46
N LYS A 96 -15.88 -4.56 -11.63
CA LYS A 96 -15.64 -5.27 -12.89
C LYS A 96 -14.14 -5.41 -13.12
N LYS A 97 -13.65 -6.66 -13.18
CA LYS A 97 -12.22 -6.98 -13.34
C LYS A 97 -11.55 -6.29 -14.55
N GLN A 98 -12.29 -6.08 -15.64
CA GLN A 98 -11.77 -5.44 -16.85
C GLN A 98 -11.65 -3.92 -16.69
N GLU A 99 -12.52 -3.31 -15.88
CA GLU A 99 -12.60 -1.85 -15.73
C GLU A 99 -11.66 -1.34 -14.62
N ILE A 100 -11.37 -2.15 -13.60
CA ILE A 100 -10.55 -1.76 -12.44
C ILE A 100 -9.16 -1.21 -12.80
N ASN A 101 -8.58 -1.67 -13.91
CA ASN A 101 -7.28 -1.21 -14.40
C ASN A 101 -7.30 0.24 -14.90
N SER A 102 -8.47 0.72 -15.31
CA SER A 102 -8.68 1.99 -16.00
C SER A 102 -9.56 2.95 -15.20
N VAL A 103 -9.87 2.61 -13.94
CA VAL A 103 -10.62 3.48 -13.02
C VAL A 103 -9.91 4.82 -12.92
N LYS A 104 -10.66 5.90 -13.11
CA LYS A 104 -10.17 7.25 -12.90
C LYS A 104 -9.79 7.39 -11.44
N LYS A 105 -8.52 7.73 -11.20
CA LYS A 105 -8.03 8.00 -9.84
C LYS A 105 -8.72 9.24 -9.31
N GLU A 106 -9.28 9.12 -8.11
CA GLU A 106 -9.70 10.29 -7.35
C GLU A 106 -8.49 11.14 -6.96
N LYS A 107 -8.76 12.41 -6.60
CA LYS A 107 -7.70 13.36 -6.21
C LYS A 107 -6.83 12.79 -5.09
N PHE A 108 -7.43 12.25 -4.03
CA PHE A 108 -6.71 11.68 -2.89
C PHE A 108 -5.87 10.45 -3.28
N THR A 109 -6.37 9.60 -4.19
CA THR A 109 -5.62 8.43 -4.69
C THR A 109 -4.41 8.86 -5.50
N LYS A 110 -4.58 9.90 -6.33
CA LYS A 110 -3.48 10.48 -7.09
C LYS A 110 -2.44 11.10 -6.15
N GLU A 111 -2.86 11.92 -5.19
CA GLU A 111 -1.97 12.55 -4.22
C GLU A 111 -1.21 11.53 -3.37
N LEU A 112 -1.86 10.44 -2.95
CA LEU A 112 -1.22 9.31 -2.29
C LEU A 112 -0.07 8.74 -3.14
N ILE A 113 -0.37 8.35 -4.38
CA ILE A 113 0.61 7.74 -5.28
C ILE A 113 1.76 8.71 -5.61
N ASP A 114 1.42 9.98 -5.89
CA ASP A 114 2.39 11.01 -6.22
C ASP A 114 3.33 11.29 -5.03
N ASN A 115 2.81 11.28 -3.79
CA ASN A 115 3.63 11.45 -2.59
C ASN A 115 4.58 10.26 -2.34
N PHE A 116 4.11 9.02 -2.54
CA PHE A 116 4.99 7.85 -2.47
C PHE A 116 6.10 7.89 -3.52
N PHE A 117 5.80 8.30 -4.76
CA PHE A 117 6.85 8.47 -5.78
C PHE A 117 7.80 9.62 -5.47
N LYS A 118 7.30 10.74 -4.95
CA LYS A 118 8.13 11.88 -4.57
C LYS A 118 9.17 11.46 -3.54
N ASN A 119 8.75 10.84 -2.45
CA ASN A 119 9.66 10.44 -1.37
C ASN A 119 10.52 9.23 -1.76
N GLY A 120 9.95 8.27 -2.49
CA GLY A 120 10.66 7.11 -3.05
C GLY A 120 11.81 7.47 -3.99
N ARG A 121 11.80 8.69 -4.56
CA ARG A 121 12.83 9.22 -5.45
C ARG A 121 13.72 10.29 -4.82
N ALA A 122 13.45 10.69 -3.58
CA ALA A 122 14.19 11.77 -2.92
C ALA A 122 15.54 11.28 -2.38
N SER A 123 15.52 10.16 -1.65
CA SER A 123 16.72 9.47 -1.16
C SER A 123 16.38 8.03 -0.77
N TYR A 124 17.40 7.18 -0.62
CA TYR A 124 17.19 5.81 -0.11
C TYR A 124 16.46 5.81 1.25
N ALA A 125 16.86 6.68 2.17
CA ALA A 125 16.28 6.74 3.51
C ALA A 125 14.81 7.21 3.49
N GLU A 126 14.48 8.23 2.70
CA GLU A 126 13.09 8.72 2.57
C GLU A 126 12.19 7.73 1.84
N GLY A 127 12.72 7.03 0.84
CA GLY A 127 12.01 5.97 0.14
C GLY A 127 11.70 4.81 1.09
N LEU A 128 12.71 4.31 1.81
CA LEU A 128 12.52 3.25 2.79
C LEU A 128 11.56 3.65 3.92
N ALA A 129 11.67 4.88 4.43
CA ALA A 129 10.76 5.38 5.45
C ALA A 129 9.31 5.41 4.94
N SER A 130 9.09 5.85 3.69
CA SER A 130 7.75 5.90 3.08
C SER A 130 7.13 4.51 2.97
N LEU A 131 7.88 3.51 2.49
CA LEU A 131 7.45 2.12 2.46
C LEU A 131 7.10 1.61 3.87
N TYR A 132 8.00 1.84 4.83
CA TYR A 132 7.84 1.40 6.21
C TYR A 132 6.59 1.99 6.89
N THR A 133 6.29 3.27 6.67
CA THR A 133 5.08 3.90 7.25
C THR A 133 3.78 3.20 6.83
N TYR A 134 3.79 2.54 5.68
CA TYR A 134 2.66 1.80 5.15
C TYR A 134 2.69 0.33 5.57
N GLU A 135 3.76 -0.38 5.22
CA GLU A 135 3.85 -1.85 5.35
C GLU A 135 3.76 -2.31 6.81
N ARG A 136 4.27 -1.50 7.76
CA ARG A 136 4.20 -1.84 9.20
C ARG A 136 2.78 -2.07 9.70
N GLN A 137 1.78 -1.46 9.06
CA GLN A 137 0.39 -1.51 9.50
C GLN A 137 -0.37 -2.70 8.89
N ILE A 138 0.15 -3.28 7.80
CA ILE A 138 -0.56 -4.26 6.98
C ILE A 138 -0.87 -5.57 7.73
N PRO A 139 0.02 -6.15 8.54
CA PRO A 139 -0.30 -7.37 9.29
C PRO A 139 -1.53 -7.22 10.20
N GLU A 140 -1.56 -6.17 11.03
CA GLU A 140 -2.69 -5.91 11.93
C GLU A 140 -3.98 -5.59 11.17
N ILE A 141 -3.88 -4.87 10.04
CA ILE A 141 -5.03 -4.61 9.18
C ILE A 141 -5.57 -5.93 8.61
N ALA A 142 -4.70 -6.79 8.07
CA ALA A 142 -5.08 -8.05 7.46
C ALA A 142 -5.74 -9.03 8.45
N GLU A 143 -5.30 -9.06 9.72
CA GLU A 143 -5.95 -9.90 10.75
C GLU A 143 -7.40 -9.48 11.05
N THR A 144 -7.75 -8.22 10.79
CA THR A 144 -9.09 -7.69 11.05
C THR A 144 -10.04 -7.76 9.85
N LYS A 145 -9.62 -8.32 8.72
CA LYS A 145 -10.37 -8.35 7.45
C LYS A 145 -10.53 -9.76 6.90
#